data_AF-A0A3D9JM28-F1
#
_entry.id   AF-A0A3D9JM28-F1
#
_cell.length_a   1.000
_cell.length_b   1.000
_cell.length_c   1.000
_cell.angle_alpha   90.00
_cell.angle_beta   90.00
_cell.angle_gamma   90.00
#
_symmetry.space_group_name_H-M   'P 1'
#
loop_
_entity.id
_entity.type
_entity.pdbx_description
1 polymer ?
#
loop_
_entity_poly.entity_id
_entity_poly.type
_entity_poly.pdbx_seq_one_letter_code
_entity_poly.pdbx_strand_id
1 'polypeptide(L)'
;MKSKTTIRKNRDRRELIVERNVALPAQMAWEGWTEPKHITKWWGPKGWTTTVYEMDVRPGGVWRYSLQANDNSGEKVYCRATYEEGISRGEAMRGSSSLR
;
A
#
# COMPACT_ATOMS: atom_id res chain seq x y z
N MET A 1 -0.32 23.12 -5.60
CA MET A 1 1.09 22.82 -5.25
C MET A 1 1.41 21.40 -5.71
N LYS A 2 2.32 21.21 -6.68
CA LYS A 2 2.68 19.86 -7.15
C LYS A 2 3.51 19.17 -6.07
N SER A 3 2.97 18.15 -5.42
CA SER A 3 3.73 17.35 -4.45
C SER A 3 4.82 16.57 -5.20
N LYS A 4 6.09 16.89 -4.92
CA LYS A 4 7.25 16.20 -5.48
C LYS A 4 7.39 14.85 -4.78
N THR A 5 7.38 13.76 -5.55
CA THR A 5 7.73 12.43 -5.06
C THR A 5 9.24 12.25 -5.21
N THR A 6 9.90 11.78 -4.14
CA THR A 6 11.31 11.43 -4.14
C THR A 6 11.43 9.91 -4.09
N ILE A 7 12.27 9.34 -4.96
CA ILE A 7 12.54 7.91 -5.01
C ILE A 7 14.03 7.69 -4.82
N ARG A 8 14.40 6.87 -3.84
CA ARG A 8 15.79 6.49 -3.55
C ARG A 8 15.91 4.97 -3.68
N LYS A 9 16.94 4.51 -4.37
CA LYS A 9 17.22 3.08 -4.61
C LYS A 9 18.53 2.73 -3.93
N ASN A 10 18.52 1.77 -3.02
CA ASN A 10 19.74 1.19 -2.46
C ASN A 10 19.87 -0.25 -3.02
N ARG A 11 20.76 -0.42 -4.00
CA ARG A 11 20.92 -1.70 -4.69
C ARG A 11 21.60 -2.74 -3.81
N ASP A 12 22.55 -2.32 -2.97
CA ASP A 12 23.31 -3.21 -2.10
C ASP A 12 22.41 -3.86 -1.05
N ARG A 13 21.46 -3.08 -0.51
CA ARG A 13 20.47 -3.55 0.47
C ARG A 13 19.18 -4.07 -0.15
N ARG A 14 19.01 -4.00 -1.48
CA ARG A 14 17.75 -4.32 -2.20
C ARG A 14 16.54 -3.53 -1.66
N GLU A 15 16.75 -2.26 -1.34
CA GLU A 15 15.73 -1.38 -0.77
C GLU A 15 15.28 -0.31 -1.79
N LEU A 16 13.97 -0.06 -1.81
CA LEU A 16 13.34 1.03 -2.53
C LEU A 16 12.61 1.92 -1.51
N ILE A 17 13.02 3.19 -1.42
CA ILE A 17 12.41 4.19 -0.55
C ILE A 17 11.63 5.17 -1.42
N VAL A 18 10.34 5.31 -1.14
CA VAL A 18 9.44 6.26 -1.82
C VAL A 18 8.90 7.23 -0.79
N GLU A 19 9.13 8.53 -1.01
CA GLU A 19 8.69 9.59 -0.12
C GLU A 19 7.86 10.61 -0.87
N ARG A 20 6.78 11.07 -0.23
CA ARG A 20 5.91 12.09 -0.77
C ARG A 20 5.36 12.98 0.32
N ASN A 21 5.62 14.28 0.20
CA ASN A 21 4.98 15.27 1.05
C ASN A 21 3.56 15.55 0.52
N VAL A 22 2.57 15.41 1.39
CA VAL A 22 1.16 15.71 1.11
C VAL A 22 0.66 16.72 2.13
N ALA A 23 -0.07 17.74 1.67
CA ALA A 23 -0.68 18.74 2.54
C ALA A 23 -2.04 18.21 3.05
N LEU A 24 -2.00 17.12 3.82
CA LEU A 24 -3.18 16.48 4.42
C LEU A 24 -2.95 16.30 5.92
N PRO A 25 -4.01 16.35 6.75
CA PRO A 25 -3.92 15.95 8.14
C PRO A 25 -3.37 14.52 8.27
N ALA A 26 -2.53 14.27 9.27
CA ALA A 26 -1.94 12.95 9.50
C ALA A 26 -3.00 11.84 9.60
N GLN A 27 -4.14 12.14 10.22
CA GLN A 27 -5.28 11.21 10.33
C GLN A 27 -5.87 10.82 8.96
N MET A 28 -6.00 11.78 8.04
CA MET A 28 -6.50 11.49 6.69
C MET A 28 -5.49 10.70 5.86
N ALA A 29 -4.20 11.01 6.02
CA ALA A 29 -3.15 10.24 5.37
C ALA A 29 -3.17 8.79 5.88
N TRP A 30 -3.27 8.61 7.19
CA TRP A 30 -3.41 7.32 7.86
C TRP A 30 -4.60 6.51 7.32
N GLU A 31 -5.81 7.08 7.37
CA GLU A 31 -7.02 6.44 6.83
C GLU A 31 -6.90 6.09 5.34
N GLY A 32 -6.20 6.92 4.56
CA GLY A 32 -5.88 6.66 3.16
C GLY A 32 -5.13 5.34 2.92
N TRP A 33 -4.34 4.90 3.89
CA TRP A 33 -3.56 3.68 3.86
C TRP A 33 -4.17 2.52 4.64
N THR A 34 -5.09 2.76 5.57
CA THR A 34 -5.58 1.72 6.50
C THR A 34 -7.04 1.34 6.31
N GLU A 35 -7.79 2.10 5.51
CA GLU A 35 -9.20 1.84 5.26
C GLU A 35 -9.42 1.24 3.86
N PRO A 36 -10.09 0.08 3.73
CA PRO A 36 -10.37 -0.55 2.44
C PRO A 36 -11.06 0.40 1.42
N LYS A 37 -12.00 1.23 1.91
CA LYS A 37 -12.74 2.20 1.10
C LYS A 37 -11.85 3.33 0.53
N HIS A 38 -10.68 3.55 1.10
CA HIS A 38 -9.75 4.59 0.67
C HIS A 38 -8.59 4.01 -0.14
N ILE A 39 -7.96 2.94 0.32
CA ILE A 39 -6.78 2.37 -0.34
C ILE A 39 -7.09 1.89 -1.77
N THR A 40 -8.28 1.34 -1.99
CA THR A 40 -8.74 0.90 -3.33
C THR A 40 -8.82 2.00 -4.37
N LYS A 41 -8.86 3.28 -3.96
CA LYS A 41 -8.95 4.42 -4.88
C LYS A 41 -7.62 4.81 -5.51
N TRP A 42 -6.49 4.39 -4.93
CA TRP A 42 -5.18 4.87 -5.36
C TRP A 42 -4.09 3.79 -5.33
N TRP A 43 -4.31 2.67 -4.63
CA TRP A 43 -3.40 1.53 -4.65
C TRP A 43 -3.52 0.75 -5.97
N GLY A 44 -2.38 0.30 -6.46
CA GLY A 44 -2.23 -0.44 -7.71
C GLY A 44 -1.71 0.42 -8.86
N PRO A 45 -1.26 -0.21 -9.96
CA PRO A 45 -0.84 0.50 -11.16
C PRO A 45 -2.02 1.26 -11.79
N LYS A 46 -1.73 2.33 -12.54
CA LYS A 46 -2.75 3.02 -13.33
C LYS A 46 -3.37 2.05 -14.34
N GLY A 47 -4.71 2.07 -14.45
CA GLY A 47 -5.45 1.16 -15.34
C GLY A 47 -5.75 -0.21 -14.73
N TRP A 48 -5.51 -0.39 -13.43
CA TRP A 48 -5.84 -1.60 -12.69
C TRP A 48 -6.89 -1.30 -11.61
N THR A 49 -7.72 -2.30 -11.33
CA THR A 49 -8.69 -2.28 -10.24
C THR A 49 -8.18 -3.12 -9.08
N THR A 50 -8.20 -2.54 -7.88
CA THR A 50 -7.88 -3.22 -6.62
C THR A 50 -9.16 -3.71 -5.94
N THR A 51 -9.24 -5.00 -5.62
CA THR A 51 -10.29 -5.56 -4.75
C THR A 51 -9.69 -6.02 -3.43
N VAL A 52 -10.11 -5.43 -2.31
CA VAL A 52 -9.67 -5.82 -0.96
C VAL A 52 -10.65 -6.86 -0.39
N TYR A 53 -10.12 -7.98 0.10
CA TYR A 53 -10.88 -9.06 0.72
C TYR A 53 -10.79 -9.05 2.25
N GLU A 54 -9.65 -8.60 2.77
CA GLU A 54 -9.37 -8.55 4.20
C GLU A 54 -8.31 -7.48 4.45
N MET A 55 -8.47 -6.70 5.51
CA MET A 55 -7.48 -5.70 5.93
C MET A 55 -7.58 -5.50 7.44
N ASP A 56 -6.87 -6.34 8.19
CA ASP A 56 -6.79 -6.23 9.65
C ASP A 56 -5.52 -5.46 10.04
N VAL A 57 -5.67 -4.17 10.30
CA VAL A 57 -4.55 -3.23 10.53
C VAL A 57 -4.10 -3.29 12.00
N ARG A 58 -3.51 -4.42 12.38
CA ARG A 58 -2.95 -4.72 13.71
C ARG A 58 -1.73 -5.64 13.55
N PRO A 59 -0.81 -5.70 14.52
CA PRO A 59 0.27 -6.69 14.50
C PRO A 59 -0.23 -8.12 14.29
N GLY A 60 0.36 -8.84 13.36
CA GLY A 60 -0.06 -10.17 12.94
C GLY A 60 -1.30 -10.20 12.02
N GLY A 61 -2.00 -9.06 11.87
CA GLY A 61 -3.15 -8.92 10.99
C GLY A 61 -2.77 -9.06 9.52
N VAL A 62 -3.75 -9.44 8.70
CA VAL A 62 -3.54 -9.77 7.29
C VAL A 62 -4.21 -8.74 6.39
N TRP A 63 -3.51 -8.38 5.31
CA TRP A 63 -4.09 -7.68 4.17
C TRP A 63 -4.12 -8.63 2.97
N ARG A 64 -5.33 -8.98 2.50
CA ARG A 64 -5.55 -9.76 1.27
C ARG A 64 -6.28 -8.92 0.25
N TYR A 65 -5.71 -8.85 -0.95
CA TYR A 65 -6.30 -8.12 -2.05
C TYR A 65 -5.93 -8.74 -3.39
N SER A 66 -6.57 -8.26 -4.45
CA SER A 66 -6.22 -8.62 -5.83
C SER A 66 -6.15 -7.39 -6.71
N LEU A 67 -5.41 -7.54 -7.80
CA LEU A 67 -5.24 -6.53 -8.85
C LEU A 67 -5.66 -7.15 -10.18
N GLN A 68 -6.53 -6.45 -10.93
CA GLN A 68 -6.97 -6.83 -12.27
C GLN A 68 -6.78 -5.66 -13.23
N ALA A 69 -6.12 -5.89 -14.38
CA ALA A 69 -6.03 -4.90 -15.44
C ALA A 69 -7.42 -4.65 -16.05
N ASN A 70 -7.80 -3.38 -16.20
CA ASN A 70 -9.16 -3.00 -16.63
C ASN A 70 -9.43 -3.30 -18.12
N ASP A 71 -8.37 -3.44 -18.92
CA ASP A 71 -8.42 -3.85 -20.32
C ASP A 71 -8.45 -5.37 -20.50
N ASN A 72 -8.50 -6.13 -19.40
CA ASN A 72 -8.45 -7.59 -19.38
C ASN A 72 -7.21 -8.18 -20.06
N SER A 73 -6.11 -7.42 -20.19
CA SER A 73 -4.90 -7.87 -20.88
C SER A 73 -4.09 -8.92 -20.10
N GLY A 74 -4.50 -9.27 -18.89
CA GLY A 74 -3.76 -10.17 -18.01
C GLY A 74 -4.63 -10.79 -16.93
N GLU A 75 -4.09 -11.85 -16.34
CA GLU A 75 -4.73 -12.57 -15.24
C GLU A 75 -4.79 -11.73 -13.95
N LYS A 76 -5.75 -12.08 -13.11
CA LYS A 76 -5.92 -11.47 -11.80
C LYS A 76 -4.77 -11.88 -10.88
N VAL A 77 -4.06 -10.90 -10.33
CA VAL A 77 -2.96 -11.12 -9.39
C VAL A 77 -3.51 -11.07 -7.97
N TYR A 78 -3.19 -12.09 -7.16
CA TYR A 78 -3.61 -12.17 -5.76
C TYR A 78 -2.43 -11.90 -4.83
N CYS A 79 -2.63 -11.00 -3.86
CA CYS A 79 -1.60 -10.55 -2.92
C CYS A 79 -2.02 -10.83 -1.49
N ARG A 80 -1.04 -11.20 -0.65
CA ARG A 80 -1.18 -11.31 0.80
C ARG A 80 0.02 -10.63 1.48
N ALA A 81 -0.27 -9.79 2.46
CA ALA A 81 0.72 -9.19 3.35
C ALA A 81 0.32 -9.41 4.81
N THR A 82 1.31 -9.42 5.70
CA THR A 82 1.11 -9.47 7.15
C THR A 82 1.72 -8.20 7.74
N TYR A 83 0.97 -7.53 8.62
CA TYR A 83 1.45 -6.39 9.38
C TYR A 83 2.34 -6.88 10.52
N GLU A 84 3.61 -6.47 10.57
CA GLU A 84 4.60 -7.05 11.50
C GLU A 84 4.72 -6.27 12.82
N GLU A 85 4.78 -4.94 12.77
CA GLU A 85 4.92 -4.10 13.97
C GLU A 85 3.65 -3.30 14.27
N GLY A 86 3.48 -2.95 15.55
CA GLY A 86 2.39 -2.13 16.07
C GLY A 86 2.33 -0.79 15.38
N ILE A 87 1.29 -0.59 14.57
CA ILE A 87 1.12 0.67 13.89
C ILE A 87 0.40 1.65 14.82
N SER A 88 1.18 2.54 15.44
CA SER A 88 0.65 3.59 16.29
C SER A 88 0.39 4.86 15.46
N ARG A 89 -0.58 5.68 15.88
CA ARG A 89 -0.89 6.96 15.21
C ARG A 89 0.36 7.83 15.17
N GLY A 90 0.87 8.10 13.97
CA GLY A 90 2.02 8.98 13.74
C GLY A 90 3.35 8.26 13.48
N GLU A 91 3.37 6.92 13.47
CA GLU A 91 4.58 6.13 13.19
C GLU A 91 4.50 5.33 11.88
N ALA A 92 5.68 4.91 11.41
CA ALA A 92 5.86 4.27 10.11
C ALA A 92 5.21 2.89 10.02
N MET A 93 4.58 2.60 8.88
CA MET A 93 4.16 1.23 8.54
C MET A 93 5.35 0.42 8.03
N ARG A 94 5.64 -0.71 8.70
CA ARG A 94 6.48 -1.80 8.18
C ARG A 94 5.60 -3.01 7.86
N GLY A 95 5.75 -3.53 6.65
CA GLY A 95 5.06 -4.73 6.21
C GLY A 95 5.95 -5.54 5.29
N SER A 96 5.89 -6.85 5.44
CA SER A 96 6.51 -7.81 4.53
C SER A 96 5.44 -8.38 3.61
N SER A 97 5.73 -8.44 2.32
CA SER A 97 4.88 -9.09 1.32
C SER A 97 5.65 -10.24 0.70
N SER A 98 5.08 -11.43 0.75
CA SER A 98 5.55 -12.59 0.01
C SER A 98 4.65 -12.80 -1.20
N LEU A 99 5.20 -12.69 -2.39
CA LEU A 99 4.55 -13.14 -3.61
C LEU A 99 4.66 -14.67 -3.64
N ARG A 100 3.54 -15.37 -3.81
CA ARG A 100 3.54 -16.79 -4.18
C ARG A 100 3.23 -16.91 -5.66
#